data_AF-A0A7V9BSL9-F1
#
_entry.id   AF-A0A7V9BSL9-F1
#
_cell.length_a   1.000
_cell.length_b   1.000
_cell.length_c   1.000
_cell.angle_alpha   90.00
_cell.angle_beta   90.00
_cell.angle_gamma   90.00
#
_symmetry.space_group_name_H-M   'P 1'
#
loop_
_entity.id
_entity.type
_entity.pdbx_description
1 polymer ?
#
loop_
_entity_poly.entity_id
_entity_poly.type
_entity_poly.pdbx_seq_one_letter_code
_entity_poly.pdbx_strand_id
1 'polypeptide(L)'
;MSLYVGTSGWAYKTWRPDFYPAALPESKFLEHYARALGACEINATFYRSQSPKTFARWRDAAPDGFRYAIKVHRAITHAKVLAPDKEKRGFIDAFAESAFILGPRLGAFLLDFPAHRKRDDHALDALLSALPQGVARAFELRHPSW
;
A
#
# COMPACT_ATOMS: atom_id res chain seq x y z
N MET A 1 -13.98 -15.76 10.75
CA MET A 1 -13.42 -14.39 10.64
C MET A 1 -11.91 -14.54 10.49
N SER A 2 -11.33 -14.05 9.40
CA SER A 2 -9.88 -14.18 9.14
C SER A 2 -9.16 -12.94 9.63
N LEU A 3 -8.13 -13.11 10.47
CA LEU A 3 -7.28 -12.04 10.99
C LEU A 3 -5.93 -12.08 10.28
N TYR A 4 -5.48 -10.94 9.76
CA TYR A 4 -4.17 -10.80 9.14
C TYR A 4 -3.30 -9.88 9.99
N VAL A 5 -2.16 -10.40 10.46
CA VAL A 5 -1.20 -9.67 11.29
C VAL A 5 0.08 -9.45 10.51
N GLY A 6 0.63 -8.25 10.64
CA GLY A 6 1.78 -7.79 9.88
C GLY A 6 2.39 -6.52 10.44
N THR A 7 3.35 -5.98 9.71
CA THR A 7 4.08 -4.76 10.02
C THR A 7 4.07 -3.80 8.83
N SER A 8 4.51 -2.57 9.06
CA SER A 8 4.66 -1.52 8.04
C SER A 8 5.96 -1.64 7.26
N GLY A 9 6.14 -2.76 6.56
CA GLY A 9 7.30 -3.08 5.74
C GLY A 9 8.12 -4.26 6.28
N TRP A 10 9.01 -4.82 5.47
CA TRP A 10 9.85 -5.97 5.84
C TRP A 10 11.35 -5.70 5.67
N ALA A 11 11.76 -4.62 5.00
CA ALA A 11 13.14 -4.45 4.54
C ALA A 11 14.07 -3.82 5.59
N TYR A 12 14.11 -4.36 6.82
CA TYR A 12 14.85 -3.79 7.94
C TYR A 12 16.04 -4.66 8.36
N LYS A 13 17.28 -4.24 8.04
CA LYS A 13 18.49 -4.97 8.44
C LYS A 13 18.67 -5.05 9.96
N THR A 14 18.12 -4.06 10.68
CA THR A 14 18.14 -3.99 12.15
C THR A 14 17.37 -5.11 12.83
N TRP A 15 16.54 -5.86 12.09
CA TRP A 15 15.85 -7.04 12.62
C TRP A 15 16.73 -8.31 12.61
N ARG A 16 17.98 -8.21 12.16
CA ARG A 16 18.97 -9.27 12.36
C ARG A 16 19.60 -9.17 13.75
N PRO A 17 19.94 -10.30 14.40
CA PRO A 17 19.68 -11.67 13.95
C PRO A 17 18.31 -12.21 14.40
N ASP A 18 17.58 -11.46 15.22
CA ASP A 18 16.44 -11.98 16.01
C ASP A 18 15.27 -12.46 15.15
N PHE A 19 14.90 -11.67 14.13
CA PHE A 19 13.86 -12.05 13.18
C PHE A 19 14.44 -12.58 11.87
N TYR A 20 15.52 -11.96 11.37
CA TYR A 20 16.21 -12.43 10.17
C TYR A 20 17.52 -13.14 10.54
N PRO A 21 17.77 -14.37 10.05
CA PRO A 21 19.06 -15.02 10.24
C PRO A 21 20.22 -14.12 9.81
N ALA A 22 21.31 -14.13 10.57
CA ALA A 22 22.44 -13.21 10.39
C ALA A 22 22.97 -13.17 8.94
N ALA A 23 23.04 -14.34 8.29
CA ALA A 23 23.55 -14.52 6.93
C ALA A 23 22.45 -14.46 5.83
N LEU A 24 21.19 -14.18 6.17
CA LEU A 24 20.10 -14.16 5.18
C LEU A 24 20.27 -12.99 4.21
N PRO A 25 20.37 -13.21 2.89
CA PRO A 25 20.43 -12.12 1.92
C PRO A 25 19.19 -11.23 1.98
N GLU A 26 19.33 -9.92 1.80
CA GLU A 26 18.20 -8.96 1.83
C GLU A 26 17.15 -9.24 0.75
N SER A 27 17.58 -9.79 -0.39
CA SER A 27 16.69 -10.25 -1.46
C SER A 27 15.72 -11.35 -1.01
N LYS A 28 16.02 -12.04 0.11
CA LYS A 28 15.22 -13.10 0.72
C LYS A 28 14.43 -12.65 1.93
N PHE A 29 14.51 -11.37 2.33
CA PHE A 29 13.77 -10.87 3.49
C PHE A 29 12.26 -11.00 3.35
N LEU A 30 11.71 -10.72 2.17
CA LEU A 30 10.26 -10.85 1.94
C LEU A 30 9.81 -12.30 2.05
N GLU A 31 10.53 -13.23 1.42
CA GLU A 31 10.23 -14.67 1.49
C GLU A 31 10.28 -15.18 2.94
N HIS A 32 11.25 -14.71 3.73
CA HIS A 32 11.36 -15.07 5.15
C HIS A 32 10.23 -14.45 5.97
N TYR A 33 9.98 -13.16 5.79
CA TYR A 33 8.92 -12.41 6.48
C TYR A 33 7.54 -13.04 6.24
N ALA A 34 7.23 -13.36 4.98
CA ALA A 34 5.91 -13.84 4.58
C ALA A 34 5.62 -15.28 5.04
N ARG A 35 6.62 -16.00 5.57
CA ARG A 35 6.43 -17.29 6.26
C ARG A 35 6.07 -17.12 7.73
N ALA A 36 6.45 -15.99 8.34
CA ALA A 36 6.23 -15.72 9.76
C ALA A 36 4.94 -14.91 10.01
N LEU A 37 4.58 -14.01 9.08
CA LEU A 37 3.44 -13.12 9.20
C LEU A 37 2.51 -13.22 7.99
N GLY A 38 1.21 -13.00 8.20
CA GLY A 38 0.17 -13.17 7.17
C GLY A 38 -0.12 -11.92 6.34
N ALA A 39 0.44 -10.77 6.73
CA ALA A 39 0.27 -9.54 5.97
C ALA A 39 1.45 -8.57 6.10
N CYS A 40 1.47 -7.58 5.21
CA CYS A 40 2.37 -6.43 5.29
C CYS A 40 1.73 -5.18 4.68
N GLU A 41 1.94 -4.04 5.30
CA GLU A 41 1.70 -2.75 4.65
C GLU A 41 2.93 -2.35 3.82
N ILE A 42 2.70 -1.93 2.58
CA ILE A 42 3.74 -1.39 1.69
C ILE A 42 3.71 0.13 1.73
N ASN A 43 4.75 0.70 2.32
CA ASN A 43 4.94 2.16 2.41
C ASN A 43 5.84 2.73 1.31
N ALA A 44 6.61 1.90 0.60
CA ALA A 44 7.47 2.38 -0.48
C ALA A 44 6.68 3.09 -1.60
N THR A 45 5.45 2.62 -1.86
CA THR A 45 4.50 3.18 -2.83
C THR A 45 3.99 4.57 -2.44
N PHE A 46 4.06 4.95 -1.17
CA PHE A 46 3.69 6.30 -0.72
C PHE A 46 4.65 7.36 -1.30
N TYR A 47 5.93 7.01 -1.40
CA TYR A 47 7.00 7.93 -1.79
C TYR A 47 7.35 7.87 -3.27
N ARG A 48 7.28 6.68 -3.88
CA ARG A 48 7.67 6.44 -5.27
C ARG A 48 6.80 5.37 -5.90
N SER A 49 6.40 5.61 -7.15
CA SER A 49 5.81 4.56 -7.99
C SER A 49 6.77 3.39 -8.14
N GLN A 50 6.20 2.18 -8.13
CA GLN A 50 6.95 0.94 -8.25
C GLN A 50 6.67 0.32 -9.61
N SER A 51 7.68 -0.30 -10.21
CA SER A 51 7.50 -0.92 -11.52
C SER A 51 6.56 -2.13 -11.45
N PRO A 52 5.88 -2.49 -12.56
CA PRO A 52 5.15 -3.74 -12.67
C PRO A 52 5.96 -4.97 -12.26
N LYS A 53 7.25 -4.99 -12.63
CA LYS A 53 8.20 -6.05 -12.25
C LYS A 53 8.43 -6.14 -10.74
N THR A 54 8.40 -5.01 -10.04
CA THR A 54 8.51 -4.97 -8.57
C THR A 54 7.29 -5.60 -7.93
N PHE A 55 6.07 -5.22 -8.37
CA PHE A 55 4.84 -5.84 -7.87
C PHE A 55 4.76 -7.34 -8.18
N ALA A 56 5.19 -7.77 -9.37
CA ALA A 56 5.26 -9.19 -9.71
C ALA A 56 6.20 -9.95 -8.76
N ARG A 57 7.38 -9.39 -8.46
CA ARG A 57 8.30 -9.97 -7.47
C ARG A 57 7.68 -10.08 -6.07
N TRP A 58 6.92 -9.07 -5.63
CA TRP A 58 6.23 -9.13 -4.34
C TRP A 58 5.11 -10.16 -4.31
N ARG A 59 4.37 -10.30 -5.41
CA ARG A 59 3.38 -11.36 -5.58
C ARG A 59 4.04 -12.74 -5.45
N ASP A 60 5.10 -12.97 -6.20
CA ASP A 60 5.75 -14.28 -6.33
C ASP A 60 6.49 -14.70 -5.05
N ALA A 61 6.97 -13.73 -4.25
CA ALA A 61 7.68 -14.00 -3.00
C ALA A 61 6.76 -14.36 -1.81
N ALA A 62 5.49 -13.96 -1.84
CA ALA A 62 4.55 -14.20 -0.76
C ALA A 62 3.73 -15.49 -1.01
N PRO A 63 3.48 -16.33 0.01
CA PRO A 63 2.67 -17.53 -0.13
C PRO A 63 1.20 -17.19 -0.38
N ASP A 64 0.43 -18.19 -0.79
CA ASP A 64 -1.02 -18.03 -0.93
C ASP A 64 -1.66 -17.69 0.42
N GLY A 65 -2.71 -16.86 0.38
CA GLY A 65 -3.36 -16.32 1.57
C GLY A 65 -2.69 -15.09 2.17
N PHE A 66 -1.44 -14.77 1.82
CA PHE A 66 -0.79 -13.53 2.29
C PHE A 66 -1.48 -12.28 1.73
N ARG A 67 -1.57 -11.20 2.53
CA ARG A 67 -2.23 -9.95 2.12
C ARG A 67 -1.33 -8.73 2.25
N TYR A 68 -1.34 -7.87 1.23
CA TYR A 68 -0.71 -6.56 1.25
C TYR A 68 -1.75 -5.46 1.43
N ALA A 69 -1.45 -4.51 2.32
CA ALA A 69 -2.09 -3.19 2.31
C ALA A 69 -1.16 -2.22 1.57
N ILE A 70 -1.60 -1.62 0.47
CA ILE A 70 -0.78 -0.70 -0.32
C ILE A 70 -1.09 0.72 0.12
N LYS A 71 -0.11 1.40 0.70
CA LYS A 71 -0.25 2.82 1.01
C LYS A 71 -0.28 3.62 -0.29
N VAL A 72 -1.38 4.34 -0.50
CA VAL A 72 -1.63 5.13 -1.70
C VAL A 72 -0.57 6.22 -1.83
N HIS A 73 -0.11 6.48 -3.05
CA HIS A 73 0.96 7.44 -3.32
C HIS A 73 0.59 8.85 -2.80
N ARG A 74 1.55 9.55 -2.18
CA ARG A 74 1.31 10.86 -1.56
C ARG A 74 0.80 11.93 -2.54
N ALA A 75 1.13 11.81 -3.83
CA ALA A 75 0.62 12.70 -4.87
C ALA A 75 -0.92 12.61 -5.04
N ILE A 76 -1.55 11.57 -4.49
CA ILE A 76 -3.00 11.41 -4.48
C ILE A 76 -3.58 11.98 -3.17
N THR A 77 -3.10 11.51 -2.00
CA THR A 77 -3.73 11.86 -0.70
C THR A 77 -3.20 13.16 -0.06
N HIS A 78 -1.98 13.58 -0.41
CA HIS A 78 -1.32 14.78 0.14
C HIS A 78 -1.24 15.94 -0.87
N ALA A 79 -1.85 15.81 -2.05
CA ALA A 79 -1.91 16.89 -3.03
C ALA A 79 -2.62 18.14 -2.46
N LYS A 80 -2.29 19.32 -2.98
CA LYS A 80 -2.94 20.58 -2.59
C LYS A 80 -4.45 20.53 -2.87
N VAL A 81 -4.83 20.11 -4.06
CA VAL A 81 -6.22 19.84 -4.45
C VAL A 81 -6.43 18.33 -4.32
N LEU A 82 -7.47 17.91 -3.58
CA LEU A 82 -7.74 16.49 -3.40
C LEU A 82 -8.44 15.89 -4.63
N ALA A 83 -9.50 16.55 -5.11
CA ALA A 83 -10.21 16.17 -6.32
C ALA A 83 -9.23 15.97 -7.50
N PRO A 84 -9.37 14.88 -8.27
CA PRO A 84 -8.44 14.56 -9.33
C PRO A 84 -8.82 15.26 -10.65
N ASP A 85 -7.86 15.97 -11.23
CA ASP A 85 -7.90 16.41 -12.62
C ASP A 85 -7.54 15.25 -13.57
N LYS A 86 -7.48 15.54 -14.88
CA LYS A 86 -7.19 14.51 -15.90
C LYS A 86 -5.82 13.85 -15.71
N GLU A 87 -4.81 14.61 -15.34
CA GLU A 87 -3.45 14.08 -15.13
C GLU A 87 -3.40 13.18 -13.89
N LYS A 88 -3.98 13.64 -12.77
CA LYS A 88 -4.05 12.83 -11.55
C LYS A 88 -4.87 11.55 -11.75
N ARG A 89 -5.94 11.59 -12.56
CA ARG A 89 -6.71 10.38 -12.94
C ARG A 89 -5.81 9.37 -13.64
N GLY A 90 -5.07 9.78 -14.68
CA GLY A 90 -4.14 8.89 -15.37
C GLY A 90 -3.05 8.33 -14.44
N PHE A 91 -2.58 9.12 -13.46
CA PHE A 91 -1.65 8.63 -12.44
C PHE A 91 -2.29 7.62 -11.49
N ILE A 92 -3.53 7.84 -11.05
CA ILE A 92 -4.30 6.90 -10.22
C ILE A 92 -4.49 5.57 -10.97
N ASP A 93 -4.84 5.62 -12.25
CA ASP A 93 -5.04 4.43 -13.09
C ASP A 93 -3.74 3.61 -13.21
N ALA A 94 -2.62 4.25 -13.57
CA ALA A 94 -1.33 3.57 -13.69
C ALA A 94 -0.83 2.98 -12.35
N PHE A 95 -1.10 3.68 -11.25
CA PHE A 95 -0.82 3.19 -9.89
C PHE A 95 -1.65 1.95 -9.57
N ALA A 96 -2.95 2.00 -9.85
CA ALA A 96 -3.88 0.90 -9.62
C ALA A 96 -3.52 -0.34 -10.46
N GLU A 97 -3.27 -0.16 -11.75
CA GLU A 97 -2.83 -1.23 -12.67
C GLU A 97 -1.60 -1.95 -12.15
N SER A 98 -0.61 -1.19 -11.65
CA SER A 98 0.61 -1.77 -11.07
C SER A 98 0.30 -2.56 -9.80
N ALA A 99 -0.55 -2.03 -8.91
CA ALA A 99 -0.93 -2.72 -7.68
C ALA A 99 -1.76 -3.99 -7.94
N PHE A 100 -2.60 -3.99 -8.98
CA PHE A 100 -3.42 -5.14 -9.37
C PHE A 100 -2.62 -6.37 -9.78
N ILE A 101 -1.34 -6.21 -10.13
CA ILE A 101 -0.42 -7.33 -10.38
C ILE A 101 -0.32 -8.25 -9.15
N LEU A 102 -0.53 -7.74 -7.93
CA LEU A 102 -0.57 -8.56 -6.71
C LEU A 102 -1.72 -9.57 -6.70
N GLY A 103 -2.75 -9.36 -7.53
CA GLY A 103 -3.90 -10.25 -7.66
C GLY A 103 -4.58 -10.49 -6.31
N PRO A 104 -4.84 -11.74 -5.91
CA PRO A 104 -5.44 -12.06 -4.62
C PRO A 104 -4.63 -11.56 -3.41
N ARG A 105 -3.35 -11.23 -3.56
CA ARG A 105 -2.55 -10.71 -2.44
C ARG A 105 -2.80 -9.22 -2.20
N LEU A 106 -3.47 -8.50 -3.11
CA LEU A 106 -3.92 -7.12 -2.86
C LEU A 106 -5.09 -7.15 -1.88
N GLY A 107 -4.83 -6.78 -0.62
CA GLY A 107 -5.83 -6.76 0.43
C GLY A 107 -6.60 -5.43 0.49
N ALA A 108 -5.88 -4.32 0.48
CA ALA A 108 -6.49 -2.99 0.55
C ALA A 108 -5.60 -1.89 -0.03
N PHE A 109 -6.21 -0.79 -0.44
CA PHE A 109 -5.54 0.51 -0.54
C PHE A 109 -5.71 1.27 0.77
N LEU A 110 -4.59 1.70 1.37
CA LEU A 110 -4.59 2.56 2.53
C LEU A 110 -4.46 4.02 2.11
N LEU A 111 -5.50 4.81 2.35
CA LEU A 111 -5.54 6.24 2.17
C LEU A 111 -5.21 6.94 3.49
N ASP A 112 -3.94 7.29 3.68
CA ASP A 112 -3.48 8.13 4.78
C ASP A 112 -3.56 9.60 4.38
N PHE A 113 -4.31 10.38 5.15
CA PHE A 113 -4.51 11.81 4.96
C PHE A 113 -3.73 12.62 6.01
N PRO A 114 -3.04 13.70 5.60
CA PRO A 114 -2.24 14.49 6.52
C PRO A 114 -3.11 15.28 7.50
N ALA A 115 -2.57 15.61 8.67
CA ALA A 115 -3.28 16.32 9.74
C ALA A 115 -3.86 17.68 9.33
N HIS A 116 -3.33 18.35 8.31
CA HIS A 116 -3.89 19.61 7.80
C HIS A 116 -5.09 19.43 6.86
N ARG A 117 -5.47 18.19 6.52
CA ARG A 117 -6.57 17.89 5.59
C ARG A 117 -7.91 17.94 6.32
N LYS A 118 -8.61 19.07 6.21
CA LYS A 118 -10.00 19.18 6.68
C LYS A 118 -10.93 18.28 5.86
N ARG A 119 -12.07 17.93 6.45
CA ARG A 119 -13.14 17.17 5.81
C ARG A 119 -13.74 18.00 4.68
N ASP A 120 -13.82 17.36 3.52
CA ASP A 120 -14.44 17.89 2.31
C ASP A 120 -15.06 16.70 1.58
N ASP A 121 -16.35 16.50 1.78
CA ASP A 121 -17.07 15.33 1.29
C ASP A 121 -17.15 15.33 -0.25
N HIS A 122 -17.23 16.50 -0.87
CA HIS A 122 -17.24 16.61 -2.33
C HIS A 122 -15.88 16.23 -2.93
N ALA A 123 -14.79 16.72 -2.35
CA ALA A 123 -13.46 16.36 -2.83
C ALA A 123 -13.10 14.88 -2.54
N LEU A 124 -13.58 14.34 -1.42
CA LEU A 124 -13.45 12.91 -1.12
C LEU A 124 -14.23 12.07 -2.13
N ASP A 125 -15.50 12.38 -2.40
CA ASP A 125 -16.32 11.65 -3.37
C ASP A 125 -15.70 11.65 -4.78
N ALA A 126 -15.18 12.80 -5.21
CA ALA A 126 -14.46 12.92 -6.48
C ALA A 126 -13.21 12.03 -6.55
N LEU A 127 -12.48 11.88 -5.43
CA LEU A 127 -11.34 10.97 -5.34
C LEU A 127 -11.79 9.50 -5.36
N LEU A 128 -12.80 9.14 -4.58
CA LEU A 128 -13.29 7.76 -4.49
C LEU A 128 -13.87 7.26 -5.81
N SER A 129 -14.47 8.17 -6.58
CA SER A 129 -14.95 7.92 -7.94
C SER A 129 -13.82 7.72 -8.95
N ALA A 130 -12.61 8.21 -8.67
CA ALA A 130 -11.44 8.00 -9.52
C ALA A 130 -10.62 6.77 -9.13
N LEU A 131 -10.78 6.25 -7.91
CA LEU A 131 -10.09 5.05 -7.47
C LEU A 131 -10.74 3.79 -8.08
N PRO A 132 -9.93 2.76 -8.39
CA PRO A 132 -10.44 1.53 -8.96
C PRO A 132 -11.45 0.87 -8.01
N GLN A 133 -12.43 0.20 -8.59
CA GLN A 133 -13.44 -0.60 -7.88
C GLN A 133 -12.89 -2.00 -7.56
N GLY A 134 -13.54 -2.72 -6.65
CA GLY A 134 -13.21 -4.12 -6.35
C GLY A 134 -12.02 -4.35 -5.40
N VAL A 135 -11.44 -3.29 -4.84
CA VAL A 135 -10.40 -3.38 -3.79
C VAL A 135 -10.91 -2.68 -2.53
N ALA A 136 -10.70 -3.29 -1.36
CA ALA A 136 -11.02 -2.65 -0.09
C ALA A 136 -10.22 -1.35 0.08
N ARG A 137 -10.86 -0.35 0.70
CA ARG A 137 -10.27 0.96 0.96
C ARG A 137 -10.25 1.18 2.46
N ALA A 138 -9.07 1.42 3.01
CA ALA A 138 -8.88 1.77 4.42
C ALA A 138 -8.50 3.25 4.49
N PHE A 139 -9.01 3.95 5.51
CA PHE A 139 -8.77 5.38 5.70
C PHE A 139 -8.06 5.61 7.02
N GLU A 140 -7.02 6.44 6.99
CA GLU A 140 -6.39 7.01 8.16
C GLU A 140 -6.59 8.53 8.11
N LEU A 141 -7.51 9.03 8.94
CA LEU A 141 -7.95 10.43 8.96
C LEU A 141 -7.38 11.10 10.22
N ARG A 142 -6.57 12.14 10.04
CA ARG A 142 -5.81 12.76 11.14
C ARG A 142 -6.35 14.13 11.59
N HIS A 143 -7.26 14.73 10.84
CA HIS A 143 -7.85 16.02 11.21
C HIS A 143 -9.16 15.81 12.01
N PRO A 144 -9.43 16.55 13.09
CA PRO A 144 -10.62 16.36 13.93
C PRO A 144 -11.99 16.59 13.27
N SER A 145 -12.01 17.16 12.06
CA SER A 145 -13.27 17.47 11.36
C SER A 145 -13.88 16.28 10.61
N TRP A 146 -13.20 15.14 10.58
CA TRP A 146 -13.64 13.95 9.84
C TRP A 146 -14.76 13.21 10.57
#